data_AF-A0A2E5S507-F1
#
_entry.id   AF-A0A2E5S507-F1
#
_cell.length_a   1.000
_cell.length_b   1.000
_cell.length_c   1.000
_cell.angle_alpha   90.00
_cell.angle_beta   90.00
_cell.angle_gamma   90.00
#
_symmetry.space_group_name_H-M   'P 1'
#
loop_
_entity.id
_entity.type
_entity.pdbx_description
1 polymer ?
#
loop_
_entity_poly.entity_id
_entity_poly.type
_entity_poly.pdbx_seq_one_letter_code
_entity_poly.pdbx_strand_id
1 'polypeptide(L)'
;MGEESVSEFFALVLSLTGFFLLLGTVRHSRIPGQWLLLVSFGAIAASNVATVAEHYALPDILNLLEHCLLLTGAIFLSLGIWKIATRKPDDTIVGD
;
A
#
# COMPACT_ATOMS: atom_id res chain seq x y z
N MET A 1 -14.47 0.50 24.37
CA MET A 1 -13.04 0.67 23.99
C MET A 1 -12.35 -0.65 23.60
N GLY A 2 -13.08 -1.74 23.29
CA GLY A 2 -12.48 -3.06 23.06
C GLY A 2 -12.59 -3.65 21.65
N GLU A 3 -13.53 -3.19 20.82
CA GLU A 3 -13.78 -3.82 19.50
C GLU A 3 -13.07 -3.10 18.35
N GLU A 4 -13.01 -1.76 18.37
CA GLU A 4 -12.37 -0.98 17.31
C GLU A 4 -10.86 -1.21 17.26
N SER A 5 -10.18 -1.20 18.41
CA SER A 5 -8.75 -1.47 18.51
C SER A 5 -8.35 -2.87 18.01
N VAL A 6 -9.24 -3.85 18.16
CA VAL A 6 -9.02 -5.21 17.65
C VAL A 6 -9.10 -5.21 16.13
N SER A 7 -10.11 -4.55 15.55
CA SER A 7 -10.27 -4.46 14.09
C SER A 7 -9.12 -3.72 13.41
N GLU A 8 -8.63 -2.62 13.98
CA GLU A 8 -7.49 -1.86 13.48
C GLU A 8 -6.20 -2.67 13.55
N PHE A 9 -6.00 -3.42 14.64
CA PHE A 9 -4.87 -4.32 14.77
C PHE A 9 -4.90 -5.42 13.71
N PHE A 10 -6.07 -6.03 13.45
CA PHE A 10 -6.22 -6.98 12.34
C PHE A 10 -5.93 -6.33 10.99
N ALA A 11 -6.40 -5.11 10.75
CA ALA A 11 -6.13 -4.36 9.52
C ALA A 11 -4.62 -4.09 9.34
N LEU A 12 -3.90 -3.77 10.43
CA LEU A 12 -2.45 -3.62 10.43
C LEU A 12 -1.73 -4.93 10.10
N VAL A 13 -2.12 -6.04 10.73
CA VAL A 13 -1.50 -7.35 10.47
C VAL A 13 -1.74 -7.78 9.02
N LEU A 14 -2.95 -7.58 8.50
CA LEU A 14 -3.29 -7.89 7.11
C LEU A 14 -2.52 -7.01 6.13
N SER A 15 -2.42 -5.70 6.37
CA SER A 15 -1.71 -4.78 5.48
C SER A 15 -0.21 -5.07 5.45
N LEU A 16 0.41 -5.38 6.60
CA LEU A 16 1.81 -5.81 6.67
C LEU A 16 2.03 -7.13 5.94
N THR A 17 1.17 -8.13 6.18
CA THR A 17 1.26 -9.42 5.50
C THR A 17 1.13 -9.26 3.99
N GLY A 18 0.14 -8.48 3.54
CA GLY A 18 -0.07 -8.15 2.13
C GLY A 18 1.13 -7.42 1.51
N PHE A 19 1.73 -6.47 2.23
CA PHE A 19 2.92 -5.76 1.79
C PHE A 19 4.13 -6.70 1.60
N PHE A 20 4.40 -7.61 2.54
CA PHE A 20 5.50 -8.56 2.40
C PHE A 20 5.27 -9.57 1.27
N LEU A 21 4.04 -10.05 1.09
CA LEU A 21 3.68 -10.92 -0.04
C LEU A 21 3.87 -10.19 -1.38
N LEU A 22 3.43 -8.92 -1.46
CA LEU A 22 3.62 -8.09 -2.63
C LEU A 22 5.12 -7.85 -2.89
N LEU A 23 5.91 -7.57 -1.86
CA LEU A 23 7.36 -7.39 -1.96
C LEU A 23 8.06 -8.64 -2.50
N GLY A 24 7.67 -9.83 -2.03
CA GLY A 24 8.14 -11.10 -2.58
C GLY A 24 7.74 -11.29 -4.04
N THR A 25 6.49 -11.01 -4.38
CA THR A 25 5.96 -11.16 -5.75
C THR A 25 6.63 -10.19 -6.73
N VAL A 26 6.82 -8.94 -6.33
CA VAL A 26 7.46 -7.88 -7.13
C VAL A 26 8.95 -8.17 -7.35
N ARG A 27 9.64 -8.82 -6.41
CA ARG A 27 11.04 -9.23 -6.61
C ARG A 27 11.22 -10.22 -7.76
N HIS A 28 10.21 -11.04 -8.03
CA HIS A 28 10.27 -12.09 -9.06
C HIS A 28 9.50 -11.76 -10.34
N SER A 29 8.59 -10.78 -10.31
CA SER A 29 7.70 -10.47 -11.42
C SER A 29 8.09 -9.14 -12.07
N ARG A 30 8.21 -9.09 -13.41
CA ARG A 30 8.44 -7.83 -14.15
C ARG A 30 7.12 -7.10 -14.43
N ILE A 31 6.43 -6.68 -13.38
CA ILE A 31 5.16 -5.95 -13.52
C ILE A 31 5.46 -4.47 -13.80
N PRO A 32 4.93 -3.87 -14.87
CA PRO A 32 5.10 -2.46 -15.13
C PRO A 32 4.46 -1.65 -14.00
N GLY A 33 5.20 -0.70 -13.43
CA GLY A 33 4.69 0.10 -12.32
C GLY A 33 4.74 -0.59 -10.96
N GLN A 34 5.44 -1.72 -10.83
CA GLN A 34 5.60 -2.44 -9.56
C GLN A 34 6.07 -1.55 -8.38
N TRP A 35 6.94 -0.58 -8.65
CA TRP A 35 7.40 0.37 -7.63
C TRP A 35 6.29 1.29 -7.14
N LEU A 36 5.36 1.69 -8.02
CA LEU A 36 4.20 2.50 -7.66
C LEU A 36 3.26 1.69 -6.74
N LEU A 37 3.05 0.41 -7.06
CA LEU A 37 2.28 -0.50 -6.21
C LEU A 37 2.96 -0.72 -4.85
N LEU A 38 4.28 -0.91 -4.81
CA LEU A 38 5.01 -1.04 -3.54
C LEU A 38 4.90 0.20 -2.67
N VAL A 39 5.09 1.39 -3.25
CA VAL A 39 4.94 2.65 -2.51
C VAL A 39 3.51 2.82 -2.00
N SER A 40 2.52 2.47 -2.82
CA SER A 40 1.12 2.53 -2.42
C SER A 40 0.80 1.62 -1.23
N PHE A 41 1.16 0.33 -1.33
CA PHE A 41 0.92 -0.63 -0.24
C PHE A 41 1.75 -0.30 1.01
N GLY A 42 2.97 0.23 0.83
CA GLY A 42 3.78 0.72 1.95
C GLY A 42 3.12 1.90 2.67
N ALA A 43 2.53 2.84 1.93
CA ALA A 43 1.80 3.96 2.50
C ALA A 43 0.54 3.51 3.26
N ILE A 44 -0.21 2.53 2.74
CA ILE A 44 -1.37 1.94 3.44
C ILE A 44 -0.95 1.18 4.71
N ALA A 45 0.17 0.45 4.67
CA ALA A 45 0.69 -0.21 5.88
C ALA A 45 1.10 0.84 6.93
N ALA A 46 1.76 1.91 6.50
CA ALA A 46 2.13 3.01 7.39
C ALA A 46 0.91 3.78 7.93
N SER A 47 -0.17 3.94 7.15
CA SER A 47 -1.40 4.58 7.65
C SER A 47 -2.00 3.75 8.77
N ASN A 48 -2.08 2.42 8.63
CA ASN A 48 -2.59 1.56 9.69
C ASN A 48 -1.71 1.59 10.95
N VAL A 49 -0.40 1.82 10.82
CA VAL A 49 0.46 2.05 11.99
C VAL A 49 0.07 3.37 12.68
N ALA A 50 -0.20 4.43 11.92
CA ALA A 50 -0.65 5.70 12.46
C ALA A 50 -2.01 5.57 13.17
N THR A 51 -2.97 4.85 12.57
CA THR A 51 -4.29 4.55 13.18
C THR A 51 -4.14 3.83 14.52
N VAL A 52 -3.36 2.75 14.56
CA VAL A 52 -3.14 2.01 15.81
C VAL A 52 -2.42 2.89 16.84
N ALA A 53 -1.45 3.70 16.42
CA ALA A 53 -0.70 4.60 17.29
C ALA A 53 -1.53 5.79 17.81
N GLU A 54 -2.60 6.19 17.11
CA GLU A 54 -3.53 7.27 17.48
C GLU A 54 -4.08 7.07 18.89
N HIS A 55 -4.39 5.82 19.23
CA HIS A 55 -4.91 5.43 20.55
C HIS A 55 -3.89 5.55 21.68
N TYR A 56 -2.60 5.74 21.37
CA TYR A 56 -1.53 5.80 22.37
C TYR A 56 -0.90 7.19 22.48
N ALA A 57 -0.80 7.97 21.40
CA ALA A 57 -0.11 9.26 21.43
C ALA A 57 -0.58 10.23 20.34
N LEU A 58 -0.75 11.52 20.68
CA LEU A 58 -0.95 12.63 19.72
C LEU A 58 -2.05 12.35 18.65
N PRO A 59 -3.32 12.15 19.07
CA PRO A 59 -4.38 11.68 18.19
C PRO A 59 -4.58 12.57 16.96
N ASP A 60 -4.60 13.90 17.11
CA ASP A 60 -4.81 14.81 15.98
C ASP A 60 -3.69 14.73 14.92
N ILE A 61 -2.43 14.57 15.35
CA ILE A 61 -1.29 14.49 14.44
C ILE A 61 -1.27 13.15 13.71
N LEU A 62 -1.55 12.06 14.43
CA LEU A 62 -1.57 10.72 13.85
C LEU A 62 -2.76 10.51 12.93
N ASN A 63 -3.92 11.05 13.27
CA ASN A 63 -5.08 11.07 12.39
C ASN A 63 -4.79 11.83 11.09
N LEU A 64 -4.15 13.01 11.17
CA LEU A 64 -3.73 13.75 9.97
C LEU A 64 -2.71 12.95 9.14
N LEU A 65 -1.74 12.32 9.80
CA LEU A 65 -0.72 11.50 9.14
C LEU A 65 -1.35 10.29 8.42
N GLU A 66 -2.30 9.61 9.06
CA GLU A 66 -3.08 8.53 8.46
C GLU A 66 -3.71 8.99 7.14
N HIS A 67 -4.46 10.09 7.18
CA HIS A 67 -5.14 10.63 6.00
C HIS A 67 -4.16 11.02 4.89
N CYS A 68 -3.03 11.65 5.23
CA CYS A 68 -1.99 11.98 4.26
C CYS A 68 -1.36 10.73 3.63
N LEU A 69 -1.13 9.68 4.41
CA LEU A 69 -0.60 8.41 3.93
C LEU A 69 -1.59 7.66 3.05
N LEU A 70 -2.88 7.65 3.41
CA LEU A 70 -3.95 7.08 2.59
C LEU A 70 -4.08 7.81 1.25
N LEU A 71 -4.07 9.15 1.26
CA LEU A 71 -4.12 9.94 0.03
C LEU A 71 -2.92 9.65 -0.87
N THR A 72 -1.73 9.62 -0.29
CA THR A 72 -0.50 9.26 -1.02
C THR A 72 -0.61 7.85 -1.61
N GLY A 73 -1.04 6.88 -0.79
CA GLY A 73 -1.27 5.51 -1.21
C GLY A 73 -2.24 5.40 -2.38
N ALA A 74 -3.35 6.13 -2.33
CA ALA A 74 -4.37 6.16 -3.38
C ALA A 74 -3.86 6.74 -4.69
N ILE A 75 -3.07 7.82 -4.65
CA ILE A 75 -2.45 8.43 -5.84
C ILE A 75 -1.51 7.43 -6.51
N PHE A 76 -0.60 6.83 -5.74
CA PHE A 76 0.36 5.85 -6.26
C PHE A 76 -0.33 4.58 -6.77
N LEU A 77 -1.39 4.13 -6.10
CA LEU A 77 -2.20 2.99 -6.56
C LEU A 77 -2.82 3.29 -7.92
N SER A 78 -3.46 4.44 -8.06
CA SER A 78 -4.12 4.87 -9.29
C SER A 78 -3.13 4.97 -10.45
N LEU A 79 -1.96 5.56 -10.21
CA LEU A 79 -0.88 5.64 -11.20
C LEU A 79 -0.33 4.25 -11.56
N GLY A 80 -0.16 3.36 -10.57
CA GLY A 80 0.28 1.98 -10.78
C GLY A 80 -0.71 1.19 -11.65
N ILE A 81 -2.00 1.25 -11.33
CA ILE A 81 -3.08 0.60 -12.09
C ILE A 81 -3.16 1.19 -13.50
N TRP A 82 -3.11 2.51 -13.64
CA TRP A 82 -3.11 3.17 -14.95
C TRP A 82 -1.97 2.68 -15.84
N LYS A 83 -0.76 2.56 -15.27
CA LYS A 83 0.41 2.07 -15.99
C LYS A 83 0.29 0.60 -16.41
N ILE A 84 -0.40 -0.22 -15.61
CA ILE A 84 -0.70 -1.61 -15.96
C ILE A 84 -1.76 -1.66 -17.07
N ALA A 85 -2.82 -0.86 -16.96
CA ALA A 85 -3.94 -0.84 -17.90
C ALA A 85 -3.56 -0.29 -19.29
N THR A 86 -2.62 0.66 -19.34
CA THR A 86 -2.14 1.28 -20.59
C THR A 86 -1.04 0.47 -21.27
N ARG A 87 -0.63 -0.68 -20.71
CA ARG A 87 0.40 -1.52 -21.31
C ARG A 87 -0.12 -2.16 -22.60
N LYS A 88 0.57 -1.91 -23.72
CA LYS A 88 0.29 -2.62 -24.98
C LYS A 88 0.79 -4.07 -24.91
N PRO A 89 0.09 -5.03 -25.54
CA PRO A 89 0.46 -6.45 -25.54
C PRO A 89 1.67 -6.81 -26.43
N ASP A 90 2.23 -5.89 -27.22
CA ASP A 90 3.24 -6.20 -28.27
C ASP A 90 4.70 -6.37 -27.77
N ASP A 91 4.99 -6.17 -26.49
CA ASP A 91 6.38 -6.24 -25.98
C ASP A 91 6.90 -7.69 -25.75
N THR A 92 6.21 -8.72 -26.24
CA THR A 92 6.56 -10.14 -26.04
C THR A 92 7.11 -10.86 -27.27
N ILE A 93 7.15 -10.23 -28.44
CA ILE A 93 7.68 -10.84 -29.67
C ILE A 93 8.63 -9.88 -30.38
N VAL A 94 9.74 -9.48 -29.76
CA VAL A 94 11.06 -9.34 -30.40
C VAL A 94 12.10 -9.34 -29.28
N GLY A 95 12.68 -10.51 -29.05
CA GLY A 95 13.93 -10.67 -28.33
C GLY A 95 14.59 -11.89 -28.95
N ASP A 96 15.40 -11.62 -29.97
CA ASP A 96 16.29 -12.57 -30.66
C ASP A 96 17.11 -13.42 -29.68
#